data_AF-A0A0A1T673-F1
#
_entry.id   AF-A0A0A1T673-F1
#
_cell.length_a   1.000
_cell.length_b   1.000
_cell.length_c   1.000
_cell.angle_alpha   90.00
_cell.angle_beta   90.00
_cell.angle_gamma   90.00
#
_symmetry.space_group_name_H-M   'P 1'
#
loop_
_entity.id
_entity.type
_entity.pdbx_description
1 polymer ?
#
loop_
_entity_poly.entity_id
_entity_poly.type
_entity_poly.pdbx_seq_one_letter_code
_entity_poly.pdbx_strand_id
1 'polypeptide(L)'
;MTWDAVFLCFDVKDKSSLYTITNWWLHATEAGFCSSQDFRPDVQLLGLKSDLRCECALRLPLKERRVWPVTSLSCCVSQSEATSQARMIEAAGYNECSALTGEGISGVIDGPAIRAVERILEREHDMVPLPAKRRRLL
;
A
#
# COMPACT_ATOMS: atom_id res chain seq x y z
N MET A 1 6.45 18.59 -6.64
CA MET A 1 5.92 17.49 -7.47
C MET A 1 4.76 16.89 -6.70
N THR A 2 3.63 16.61 -7.35
CA THR A 2 2.43 16.08 -6.69
C THR A 2 2.32 14.58 -6.92
N TRP A 3 1.92 13.84 -5.89
CA TRP A 3 1.76 12.40 -5.85
C TRP A 3 0.33 12.07 -5.42
N ASP A 4 -0.43 11.43 -6.30
CA ASP A 4 -1.78 10.95 -5.95
C ASP A 4 -1.72 9.61 -5.22
N ALA A 5 -0.81 8.72 -5.60
CA ALA A 5 -0.59 7.43 -4.96
C ALA A 5 0.91 7.12 -4.85
N VAL A 6 1.28 6.39 -3.81
CA VAL A 6 2.66 5.92 -3.56
C VAL A 6 2.62 4.43 -3.24
N PHE A 7 3.38 3.65 -3.99
CA PHE A 7 3.50 2.21 -3.78
C PHE A 7 4.82 1.88 -3.10
N LEU A 8 4.75 1.39 -1.87
CA LEU A 8 5.89 0.98 -1.07
C LEU A 8 6.05 -0.54 -1.18
N CYS A 9 7.04 -0.98 -1.95
CA CYS A 9 7.20 -2.38 -2.30
C CYS A 9 8.26 -3.06 -1.45
N PHE A 10 8.01 -4.32 -1.08
CA PHE A 10 8.98 -5.20 -0.46
C PHE A 10 8.89 -6.61 -1.05
N ASP A 11 9.93 -7.43 -0.88
CA ASP A 11 9.93 -8.82 -1.30
C ASP A 11 9.41 -9.71 -0.16
N VAL A 12 8.37 -10.51 -0.42
CA VAL A 12 7.77 -11.36 0.63
C VAL A 12 8.75 -12.35 1.25
N LYS A 13 9.85 -12.73 0.57
CA LYS A 13 10.91 -13.59 1.14
C LYS A 13 11.96 -12.82 1.93
N ASP A 14 12.04 -11.50 1.78
CA ASP A 14 13.04 -10.68 2.45
C ASP A 14 12.39 -9.79 3.49
N LYS A 15 12.42 -10.25 4.75
CA LYS A 15 11.91 -9.46 5.87
C LYS A 15 12.62 -8.12 6.02
N SER A 16 13.90 -8.04 5.70
CA SER A 16 14.64 -6.78 5.83
C SER A 16 14.06 -5.72 4.88
N SER A 17 13.70 -6.11 3.66
CA SER A 17 13.10 -5.20 2.68
C SER A 17 11.80 -4.54 3.18
N LEU A 18 10.97 -5.24 3.96
CA LEU A 18 9.76 -4.66 4.57
C LEU A 18 10.13 -3.53 5.54
N TYR A 19 11.02 -3.79 6.49
CA TYR A 19 11.40 -2.80 7.50
C TYR A 19 12.19 -1.64 6.88
N THR A 20 13.01 -1.91 5.87
CA THR A 20 13.74 -0.87 5.15
C THR A 20 12.79 0.08 4.45
N ILE A 21 11.78 -0.42 3.71
CA ILE A 21 10.87 0.48 2.98
C ILE A 21 9.93 1.25 3.92
N THR A 22 9.48 0.63 5.02
CA THR A 22 8.60 1.30 5.99
C THR A 22 9.34 2.38 6.76
N ASN A 23 10.57 2.12 7.23
CA ASN A 23 11.40 3.13 7.89
C ASN A 23 11.81 4.24 6.92
N TRP A 24 12.16 3.91 5.68
CA TRP A 24 12.47 4.91 4.66
C TRP A 24 11.28 5.85 4.45
N TRP A 25 10.06 5.32 4.37
CA TRP A 25 8.87 6.14 4.18
C TRP A 25 8.66 7.11 5.34
N LEU A 26 8.78 6.65 6.59
CA LEU A 26 8.69 7.51 7.77
C LEU A 26 9.68 8.67 7.68
N HIS A 27 10.95 8.39 7.41
CA HIS A 27 11.97 9.44 7.24
C HIS A 27 11.71 10.35 6.04
N ALA A 28 11.22 9.83 4.92
CA ALA A 28 10.88 10.64 3.76
C ALA A 28 9.74 11.61 4.09
N THR A 29 8.71 11.16 4.80
CA THR A 29 7.61 12.02 5.21
C THR A 29 8.06 13.11 6.19
N GLU A 30 8.90 12.78 7.16
CA GLU A 30 9.52 13.74 8.09
C GLU A 30 10.39 14.77 7.36
N ALA A 31 11.11 14.34 6.33
CA ALA A 31 11.96 15.20 5.50
C ALA A 31 11.17 16.04 4.47
N GLY A 32 9.84 15.95 4.44
CA GLY A 32 8.99 16.78 3.60
C GLY A 32 8.70 16.22 2.21
N PHE A 33 8.70 14.89 2.03
CA PHE A 33 8.34 14.25 0.75
C PHE A 33 7.00 14.75 0.19
N CYS A 34 6.03 15.03 1.07
CA CYS A 34 4.70 15.54 0.71
C CYS A 34 4.56 17.06 0.89
N SER A 35 5.64 17.81 1.17
CA SER A 35 5.55 19.25 1.49
C SER A 35 5.09 20.13 0.33
N SER A 36 5.11 19.63 -0.91
CA SER A 36 4.66 20.38 -2.09
C SER A 36 3.20 20.12 -2.49
N GLN A 37 2.40 19.45 -1.65
CA GLN A 37 0.99 19.17 -1.91
C GLN A 37 0.14 19.32 -0.64
N ASP A 38 -1.09 19.83 -0.79
CA ASP A 38 -2.00 20.11 0.34
C ASP A 38 -2.83 18.90 0.78
N PHE A 39 -2.48 17.71 0.29
CA PHE A 39 -3.20 16.48 0.55
C PHE A 39 -2.23 15.31 0.71
N ARG A 40 -2.62 14.29 1.47
CA ARG A 40 -1.79 13.08 1.59
C ARG A 40 -1.97 12.16 0.39
N PRO A 41 -0.88 11.59 -0.17
CA PRO A 41 -0.98 10.58 -1.22
C PRO A 41 -1.65 9.30 -0.68
N ASP A 42 -2.26 8.52 -1.56
CA ASP A 42 -2.75 7.19 -1.23
C ASP A 42 -1.58 6.21 -1.15
N VAL A 43 -1.12 5.93 0.06
CA VAL A 43 0.05 5.07 0.29
C VAL A 43 -0.42 3.61 0.36
N GLN A 44 0.14 2.74 -0.47
CA GLN A 44 -0.09 1.30 -0.44
C GLN A 44 1.19 0.55 -0.10
N LEU A 45 1.15 -0.32 0.89
CA LEU A 45 2.24 -1.25 1.14
C LEU A 45 2.03 -2.52 0.30
N LEU A 46 3.02 -2.91 -0.49
CA LEU A 46 2.94 -4.01 -1.44
C LEU A 46 3.96 -5.11 -1.18
N GLY A 47 3.46 -6.32 -0.91
CA GLY A 47 4.27 -7.54 -0.88
C GLY A 47 4.39 -8.13 -2.28
N LEU A 48 5.59 -8.04 -2.87
CA LEU A 48 5.89 -8.58 -4.19
C LEU A 48 6.32 -10.05 -4.11
N LYS A 49 6.17 -10.74 -5.24
CA LYS A 49 6.60 -12.15 -5.42
C LYS A 49 5.84 -13.12 -4.50
N SER A 50 4.53 -12.89 -4.32
CA SER A 50 3.66 -13.69 -3.45
C SER A 50 3.69 -15.19 -3.77
N ASP A 51 3.97 -15.56 -5.02
CA ASP A 51 4.16 -16.95 -5.48
C ASP A 51 5.25 -17.70 -4.71
N LEU A 52 6.27 -16.99 -4.22
CA LEU A 52 7.39 -17.59 -3.50
C LEU A 52 7.04 -18.03 -2.06
N ARG A 53 5.87 -17.65 -1.53
CA ARG A 53 5.39 -18.11 -0.22
C ARG A 53 5.13 -19.62 -0.20
N CYS A 54 4.64 -20.17 -1.31
CA CYS A 54 4.36 -21.60 -1.44
C CYS A 54 5.64 -22.45 -1.34
N GLU A 55 6.78 -21.92 -1.76
CA GLU A 55 8.08 -22.60 -1.64
C GLU A 55 8.53 -22.77 -0.18
N CYS A 56 8.19 -21.81 0.68
CA CYS A 56 8.50 -21.87 2.10
C CYS A 56 7.75 -23.02 2.80
N ALA A 57 6.51 -23.30 2.39
CA ALA A 57 5.71 -24.40 2.93
C ALA A 57 6.19 -25.81 2.46
N LEU A 58 6.95 -25.89 1.37
CA LEU A 58 7.45 -27.14 0.78
C LEU A 58 8.82 -27.58 1.34
N ARG A 59 9.57 -26.69 1.97
CA ARG A 59 10.90 -26.99 2.53
C ARG A 59 10.90 -27.64 3.93
N LEU A 60 9.72 -27.81 4.55
CA LEU A 60 9.61 -28.49 5.84
C LEU A 60 9.61 -30.02 5.67
N PRO A 61 10.42 -30.77 6.43
CA PRO A 61 10.36 -32.23 6.48
C PRO A 61 8.92 -32.72 6.77
N LEU A 62 8.47 -33.77 6.07
CA LEU A 62 7.11 -34.33 6.19
C LEU A 62 6.69 -34.68 7.64
N LYS A 63 7.66 -34.94 8.53
CA LYS A 63 7.42 -35.19 9.96
C LYS A 63 7.14 -33.92 10.78
N GLU A 64 7.69 -32.77 10.40
CA GLU A 64 7.49 -31.50 11.11
C GLU A 64 6.25 -30.74 10.61
N ARG A 65 5.80 -31.04 9.38
CA ARG A 65 4.54 -30.53 8.81
C ARG A 65 3.28 -30.82 9.64
N ARG A 66 3.31 -31.83 10.52
CA ARG A 66 2.16 -32.23 11.35
C ARG A 66 2.19 -31.69 12.79
N VAL A 67 3.32 -31.15 13.24
CA VAL A 67 3.57 -30.91 14.68
C VAL A 67 3.65 -29.43 15.02
N TRP A 68 3.99 -28.56 14.06
CA TRP A 68 4.11 -27.12 14.29
C TRP A 68 2.98 -26.37 13.61
N PRO A 69 2.29 -25.44 14.30
CA PRO A 69 1.37 -24.55 13.63
C PRO A 69 2.19 -23.75 12.60
N VAL A 70 1.70 -23.72 11.36
CA VAL A 70 2.29 -23.06 10.17
C VAL A 70 2.60 -21.57 10.41
N THR A 71 2.18 -21.03 11.56
CA THR A 71 2.35 -19.65 12.02
C THR A 71 3.76 -19.29 12.48
N SER A 72 4.64 -20.25 12.79
CA SER A 72 5.82 -19.95 13.64
C SER A 72 7.20 -20.09 12.99
N LEU A 73 7.31 -20.52 11.73
CA LEU A 73 8.59 -20.61 11.00
C LEU A 73 8.43 -20.08 9.58
N SER A 74 8.29 -18.76 9.46
CA SER A 74 8.07 -18.12 8.17
C SER A 74 9.40 -17.56 7.65
N CYS A 75 10.00 -18.27 6.67
CA CYS A 75 11.05 -17.69 5.81
C CYS A 75 10.55 -16.53 4.94
N CYS A 76 9.27 -16.19 5.06
CA CYS A 76 8.65 -15.01 4.47
C CYS A 76 8.17 -14.05 5.55
N VAL A 77 7.93 -12.80 5.17
CA VAL A 77 7.12 -11.85 5.95
C VAL A 77 5.73 -12.42 6.17
N SER A 78 5.17 -12.41 7.37
CA SER A 78 3.76 -12.85 7.54
C SER A 78 2.77 -11.77 7.10
N GLN A 79 1.56 -12.14 6.66
CA GLN A 79 0.52 -11.16 6.32
C GLN A 79 0.18 -10.25 7.52
N SER A 80 0.16 -10.80 8.73
CA SER A 80 -0.05 -10.02 9.96
C SER A 80 1.07 -9.02 10.23
N GLU A 81 2.32 -9.41 9.99
CA GLU A 81 3.49 -8.54 10.14
C GLU A 81 3.44 -7.38 9.14
N ALA A 82 3.19 -7.68 7.86
CA ALA A 82 3.05 -6.64 6.83
C ALA A 82 1.85 -5.72 7.07
N THR A 83 0.71 -6.27 7.48
CA THR A 83 -0.48 -5.47 7.82
C THR A 83 -0.22 -4.55 9.01
N SER A 84 0.50 -5.04 10.02
CA SER A 84 0.91 -4.21 11.17
C SER A 84 1.81 -3.06 10.74
N GLN A 85 2.79 -3.34 9.87
CA GLN A 85 3.66 -2.31 9.30
C GLN A 85 2.88 -1.29 8.44
N ALA A 86 1.94 -1.73 7.61
CA ALA A 86 1.08 -0.84 6.82
C ALA A 86 0.30 0.14 7.72
N ARG A 87 -0.27 -0.37 8.83
CA ARG A 87 -0.96 0.47 9.82
C ARG A 87 -0.01 1.46 10.50
N MET A 88 1.19 1.02 10.84
CA MET A 88 2.21 1.86 11.50
C MET A 88 2.59 3.07 10.65
N ILE A 89 2.68 2.91 9.33
CA ILE A 89 3.00 4.00 8.40
C ILE A 89 1.78 4.74 7.86
N GLU A 90 0.60 4.48 8.42
CA GLU A 90 -0.69 5.05 7.99
C GLU A 90 -0.98 4.83 6.50
N ALA A 91 -0.54 3.69 5.95
CA ALA A 91 -0.90 3.30 4.59
C ALA A 91 -2.40 3.02 4.50
N ALA A 92 -2.98 3.35 3.34
CA ALA A 92 -4.39 3.08 3.04
C ALA A 92 -4.67 1.57 2.95
N GLY A 93 -3.66 0.74 2.71
CA GLY A 93 -3.81 -0.70 2.71
C GLY A 93 -2.51 -1.47 2.56
N TYR A 94 -2.64 -2.78 2.74
CA TYR A 94 -1.64 -3.77 2.41
C TYR A 94 -2.21 -4.71 1.34
N ASN A 95 -1.46 -4.90 0.25
CA ASN A 95 -1.80 -5.86 -0.80
C ASN A 95 -0.58 -6.70 -1.16
N GLU A 96 -0.82 -7.91 -1.67
CA GLU A 96 0.23 -8.77 -2.23
C GLU A 96 -0.03 -9.02 -3.71
N CYS A 97 1.04 -9.16 -4.49
CA CYS A 97 0.94 -9.57 -5.87
C CYS A 97 2.12 -10.43 -6.32
N SER A 98 1.87 -11.21 -7.36
CA SER A 98 2.90 -11.90 -8.13
C SER A 98 2.89 -11.36 -9.54
N ALA A 99 3.92 -10.61 -9.90
CA ALA A 99 4.14 -10.20 -11.28
C ALA A 99 4.40 -11.40 -12.22
N LEU A 100 4.85 -12.54 -11.66
CA LEU A 100 5.10 -13.76 -12.42
C LEU A 100 3.80 -14.46 -12.83
N THR A 101 2.84 -14.59 -11.92
CA THR A 101 1.56 -15.28 -12.18
C THR A 101 0.44 -14.34 -12.61
N GLY A 102 0.63 -13.03 -12.42
CA GLY A 102 -0.41 -12.01 -12.60
C GLY A 102 -1.38 -11.90 -11.41
N GLU A 103 -1.22 -12.72 -10.38
CA GLU A 103 -2.09 -12.71 -9.20
C GLU A 103 -1.99 -11.38 -8.43
N GLY A 104 -3.14 -10.82 -8.07
CA GLY A 104 -3.24 -9.61 -7.23
C GLY A 104 -2.92 -8.29 -7.94
N ILE A 105 -2.47 -8.30 -9.20
CA ILE A 105 -2.02 -7.08 -9.91
C ILE A 105 -3.14 -6.06 -10.11
N SER A 106 -4.35 -6.48 -10.51
CA SER A 106 -5.48 -5.56 -10.70
C SER A 106 -5.86 -4.86 -9.39
N GLY A 107 -5.97 -5.60 -8.29
CA GLY A 107 -6.31 -5.05 -6.98
C GLY A 107 -5.30 -4.04 -6.46
N VAL A 108 -4.02 -4.18 -6.83
CA VAL A 108 -2.96 -3.22 -6.48
C VAL A 108 -3.13 -1.87 -7.19
N ILE A 109 -3.62 -1.87 -8.43
CA ILE A 109 -3.68 -0.65 -9.26
C ILE A 109 -5.04 0.03 -9.17
N ASP A 110 -6.12 -0.74 -9.28
CA ASP A 110 -7.47 -0.22 -9.49
C ASP A 110 -7.93 0.66 -8.32
N GLY A 111 -7.73 0.20 -7.08
CA GLY A 111 -8.14 0.93 -5.89
C GLY A 111 -7.50 2.32 -5.76
N PRO A 112 -6.16 2.42 -5.75
CA PRO A 112 -5.46 3.70 -5.73
C PRO A 112 -5.78 4.60 -6.93
N ALA A 113 -5.93 4.01 -8.13
CA ALA A 113 -6.29 4.77 -9.33
C ALA A 113 -7.68 5.40 -9.21
N ILE A 114 -8.68 4.64 -8.75
CA ILE A 114 -10.04 5.16 -8.52
C ILE A 114 -10.01 6.31 -7.51
N ARG A 115 -9.35 6.12 -6.35
CA ARG A 115 -9.23 7.18 -5.32
C ARG A 115 -8.45 8.40 -5.79
N ALA A 116 -7.50 8.24 -6.71
CA ALA A 116 -6.81 9.36 -7.33
C ALA A 116 -7.77 10.15 -8.23
N VAL A 117 -8.54 9.47 -9.08
CA VAL A 117 -9.54 10.09 -9.96
C VAL A 117 -10.63 10.81 -9.16
N GLU A 118 -11.17 10.19 -8.11
CA GLU A 118 -12.17 10.80 -7.23
C GLU A 118 -11.68 12.13 -6.64
N ARG A 119 -10.45 12.16 -6.11
CA ARG A 119 -9.85 13.40 -5.57
C ARG A 119 -9.65 14.49 -6.62
N ILE A 120 -9.32 14.12 -7.86
CA ILE A 120 -9.21 15.09 -8.96
C ILE A 120 -10.59 15.70 -9.25
N LEU A 121 -11.62 14.86 -9.35
CA LEU A 121 -12.99 15.31 -9.62
C LEU A 121 -13.54 16.21 -8.50
N GLU A 122 -13.27 15.89 -7.24
CA GLU A 122 -13.66 16.71 -6.08
C GLU A 122 -13.03 18.11 -6.15
N ARG A 123 -11.74 18.21 -6.50
CA ARG A 123 -11.06 19.51 -6.64
C ARG A 123 -11.61 20.34 -7.79
N GLU A 124 -11.92 19.73 -8.92
CA GLU A 124 -12.53 20.42 -10.06
C GLU A 124 -13.94 20.92 -9.73
N HIS A 125 -14.71 20.15 -8.95
CA HIS A 125 -16.05 20.54 -8.52
C HIS A 125 -16.03 21.74 -7.55
N ASP A 126 -15.09 21.78 -6.59
CA ASP A 126 -14.93 22.90 -5.66
C ASP A 126 -14.49 24.21 -6.33
N MET A 127 -13.94 24.13 -7.54
CA MET A 127 -13.55 25.28 -8.35
C MET A 127 -14.72 25.92 -9.13
N VAL A 128 -15.93 25.32 -9.10
CA VAL A 128 -17.11 25.89 -9.77
C VAL A 128 -17.71 26.99 -8.90
N PRO A 129 -17.74 28.27 -9.35
CA PRO A 129 -18.29 29.36 -8.54
C PRO A 129 -19.80 29.15 -8.32
N LEU A 130 -20.24 29.25 -7.05
CA LEU A 130 -21.66 29.28 -6.72
C LEU A 130 -22.36 30.40 -7.52
N PRO A 131 -23.55 30.15 -8.12
CA PRO A 131 -24.25 31.15 -8.89
C PRO A 131 -24.53 32.38 -8.01
N ALA A 132 -24.05 33.55 -8.45
CA ALA A 132 -24.20 34.79 -7.73
C ALA A 132 -25.69 35.07 -7.44
N LYS A 133 -26.07 35.13 -6.16
CA LYS A 133 -27.41 35.54 -5.74
C LYS A 133 -27.68 36.94 -6.30
N ARG A 134 -28.56 37.04 -7.30
CA ARG A 134 -29.08 38.31 -7.80
C ARG A 134 -29.72 39.06 -6.63
N ARG A 135 -29.03 40.08 -6.12
CA ARG A 135 -29.62 41.06 -5.19
C ARG A 135 -30.77 41.74 -5.94
N ARG A 136 -32.00 41.50 -5.51
CA ARG A 136 -33.15 42.31 -5.95
C ARG A 136 -32.92 43.71 -5.38
N LEU A 137 -32.72 44.67 -6.28
CA LEU A 137 -32.79 46.09 -5.96
C LEU A 137 -34.26 46.40 -5.68
N LEU A 138 -34.56 46.79 -4.44
CA LEU A 138 -35.80 47.46 -4.05
C LEU A 138 -35.55 48.96 -4.06
#